data_AF-A0A9D0YLC9-F1
#
_entry.id   AF-A0A9D0YLC9-F1
#
_cell.length_a   1.000
_cell.length_b   1.000
_cell.length_c   1.000
_cell.angle_alpha   90.00
_cell.angle_beta   90.00
_cell.angle_gamma   90.00
#
_symmetry.space_group_name_H-M   'P 1'
#
loop_
_entity.id
_entity.type
_entity.pdbx_description
1 polymer ?
#
loop_
_entity_poly.entity_id
_entity_poly.type
_entity_poly.pdbx_seq_one_letter_code
_entity_poly.pdbx_strand_id
1 'polypeptide(L)' 'MNPLILKKALRTSVFTHEEIAYLLKNEVSNVNAKISYMVKHQILIRLKKKEKTCLNYTLP' A
#
# COMPACT_ATOMS: atom_id res chain seq x y z
N MET A 1 7.61 -5.79 -6.88
CA MET A 1 6.78 -6.39 -5.82
C MET A 1 5.45 -6.99 -6.28
N ASN A 2 5.27 -8.28 -5.99
CA ASN A 2 4.02 -9.02 -6.13
C ASN A 2 3.07 -8.64 -4.97
N PRO A 3 1.75 -8.43 -5.17
CA PRO A 3 0.83 -8.00 -4.10
C PRO A 3 0.80 -8.96 -2.89
N LEU A 4 1.05 -10.26 -3.12
CA LEU A 4 1.20 -11.29 -2.09
C LEU A 4 2.39 -11.07 -1.15
N ILE A 5 3.47 -10.44 -1.63
CA ILE A 5 4.65 -10.13 -0.81
C ILE A 5 4.32 -8.96 0.12
N LEU A 6 3.54 -7.97 -0.35
CA LEU A 6 3.01 -6.92 0.52
C LEU A 6 2.15 -7.52 1.63
N LYS A 7 1.27 -8.48 1.31
CA LYS A 7 0.41 -9.16 2.30
C LYS A 7 1.23 -9.92 3.35
N LYS A 8 2.37 -10.50 2.98
CA LYS A 8 3.27 -11.16 3.94
C LYS A 8 4.10 -10.18 4.77
N ALA A 9 4.48 -9.05 4.18
CA ALA A 9 5.27 -8.02 4.85
C ALA A 9 4.43 -7.17 5.82
N LEU A 10 3.15 -6.96 5.52
CA LEU A 10 2.22 -6.17 6.33
C LEU A 10 1.46 -7.11 7.28
N ARG A 11 1.75 -7.01 8.58
CA ARG A 11 1.07 -7.80 9.63
C ARG A 11 -0.42 -7.47 9.76
N THR A 12 -0.84 -6.30 9.29
CA THR A 12 -2.20 -5.78 9.40
C THR A 12 -2.77 -5.50 8.01
N SER A 13 -4.08 -5.69 7.86
CA SER A 13 -4.79 -5.35 6.61
C SER A 13 -4.81 -3.83 6.37
N VAL A 14 -4.73 -3.04 7.44
CA VAL A 14 -4.65 -1.58 7.40
C VAL A 14 -3.23 -1.13 7.75
N PHE A 15 -2.67 -0.26 6.94
CA PHE A 15 -1.32 0.27 7.06
C PHE A 15 -1.27 1.71 6.58
N THR A 16 -0.21 2.42 6.92
CA THR A 16 0.00 3.81 6.50
C THR A 16 0.72 3.88 5.15
N HIS A 17 0.63 5.05 4.52
CA HIS A 17 1.42 5.34 3.31
C HIS A 17 2.93 5.17 3.57
N GLU A 18 3.39 5.57 4.76
CA GLU A 18 4.80 5.49 5.17
C GLU A 18 5.30 4.05 5.29
N GLU A 19 4.51 3.15 5.88
CA GLU A 19 4.87 1.73 6.02
C GLU A 19 5.02 1.05 4.66
N ILE A 20 4.05 1.27 3.76
CA ILE A 20 4.17 0.77 2.39
C ILE A 20 5.34 1.42 1.67
N ALA A 21 5.54 2.72 1.87
CA ALA A 21 6.63 3.42 1.21
C ALA A 21 7.98 2.88 1.65
N TYR A 22 8.13 2.57 2.94
CA TYR A 22 9.33 1.96 3.49
C TYR A 22 9.59 0.56 2.91
N LEU A 23 8.54 -0.25 2.72
CA LEU A 23 8.65 -1.58 2.11
C LEU A 23 9.00 -1.52 0.61
N LEU A 24 8.42 -0.55 -0.11
CA LEU A 24 8.62 -0.41 -1.55
C LEU A 24 9.87 0.37 -1.94
N LYS A 25 10.45 1.19 -1.04
CA LYS A 25 11.60 2.05 -1.38
C LYS A 25 12.82 1.27 -1.90
N ASN A 26 12.97 0.02 -1.44
CA ASN A 26 14.08 -0.85 -1.83
C ASN A 26 13.82 -1.63 -3.12
N GLU A 27 12.55 -1.74 -3.55
CA GLU A 27 12.16 -2.48 -4.76
C GLU A 27 11.73 -1.58 -5.92
N VAL A 28 11.37 -0.33 -5.64
CA VAL A 28 10.73 0.56 -6.62
C VAL A 28 11.28 1.97 -6.51
N SER A 29 11.83 2.47 -7.62
CA SER A 29 12.41 3.82 -7.69
C SER A 29 11.37 4.93 -7.48
N ASN A 30 10.11 4.69 -7.82
CA ASN A 30 9.00 5.61 -7.58
C ASN A 30 7.84 4.92 -6.84
N VAL A 31 7.96 4.95 -5.52
CA VAL A 31 6.97 4.41 -4.59
C VAL A 31 5.59 5.03 -4.79
N ASN A 32 5.50 6.35 -4.92
CA ASN A 32 4.21 7.05 -5.05
C ASN A 32 3.45 6.66 -6.32
N ALA A 33 4.16 6.49 -7.44
CA ALA A 33 3.57 6.00 -8.68
C ALA A 33 3.05 4.57 -8.53
N LYS A 34 3.81 3.71 -7.83
CA LYS A 34 3.39 2.32 -7.60
C LYS A 34 2.18 2.21 -6.68
N ILE A 35 2.13 2.99 -5.61
CA ILE A 35 0.97 3.05 -4.71
C ILE A 35 -0.26 3.56 -5.48
N SER A 36 -0.10 4.63 -6.26
CA SER A 36 -1.18 5.16 -7.10
C SER A 36 -1.71 4.12 -8.09
N TYR A 37 -0.82 3.35 -8.71
CA TYR A 37 -1.19 2.22 -9.57
C TYR A 37 -1.99 1.16 -8.80
N MET A 38 -1.52 0.74 -7.62
CA MET A 38 -2.20 -0.27 -6.81
C MET A 38 -3.58 0.20 -6.32
N VAL A 39 -3.73 1.49 -6.01
CA VAL A 39 -5.03 2.10 -5.69
C VAL A 39 -5.95 2.12 -6.91
N LYS A 40 -5.44 2.52 -8.07
CA LYS A 40 -6.21 2.57 -9.33
C LYS A 40 -6.70 1.19 -9.77
N HIS A 41 -5.90 0.14 -9.52
CA HIS A 41 -6.24 -1.25 -9.81
C HIS A 41 -6.99 -1.96 -8.67
N GLN A 42 -7.51 -1.23 -7.68
CA GLN A 42 -8.26 -1.75 -6.51
C GLN A 42 -7.52 -2.77 -5.63
N ILE A 43 -6.21 -2.91 -5.81
CA ILE A 43 -5.33 -3.73 -4.95
C ILE A 43 -5.22 -3.09 -3.56
N LEU A 44 -5.22 -1.75 -3.51
CA LEU A 44 -5.22 -0.97 -2.29
C LEU A 44 -6.44 -0.05 -2.25
N ILE A 45 -7.08 0.05 -1.10
CA ILE A 45 -8.12 1.03 -0.81
C ILE A 45 -7.56 2.12 0.07
N ARG A 46 -7.77 3.37 -0.31
CA ARG A 46 -7.43 4.52 0.53
C ARG A 46 -8.51 4.72 1.58
N LEU A 47 -8.15 4.48 2.84
CA LEU A 47 -8.98 4.79 4.00
C LEU A 47 -8.66 6.21 4.47
N LYS A 48 -9.61 7.13 4.29
CA LYS A 48 -9.49 8.50 4.81
C LYS A 48 -10.05 8.53 6.23
N LYS A 49 -9.17 8.52 7.24
CA LYS A 49 -9.55 8.84 8.62
C LYS A 49 -9.22 10.32 8.84
N LYS A 50 -10.08 11.04 9.57
CA LYS A 50 -10.18 12.52 9.66
C LYS A 50 -8.86 13.34 9.67
N GLU A 51 -7.72 12.76 10.10
CA GLU A 51 -6.38 13.40 10.04
C GLU A 51 -5.26 12.55 9.39
N LYS A 52 -5.47 11.25 9.13
CA LYS A 52 -4.41 10.36 8.62
C LYS A 52 -4.89 9.52 7.44
N THR A 53 -4.06 9.49 6.40
CA THR A 53 -4.31 8.66 5.22
C THR A 53 -3.82 7.24 5.51
N CYS A 54 -4.74 6.30 5.66
CA CYS A 54 -4.45 4.89 5.75
C CYS A 54 -4.73 4.22 4.40
N LEU A 55 -4.09 3.09 4.16
CA LEU A 55 -4.31 2.21 3.03
C LEU A 55 -4.75 0.85 3.59
N ASN A 56 -5.68 0.20 2.91
CA ASN A 56 -6.17 -1.13 3.25
C ASN A 56 -5.95 -2.04 2.04
N TYR A 57 -5.56 -3.28 2.27
CA TYR A 57 -5.45 -4.25 1.21
C TYR A 57 -6.83 -4.81 0.85
N THR A 58 -7.18 -4.80 -0.43
CA THR A 58 -8.38 -5.50 -0.94
C THR A 58 -7.96 -6.63 -1.87
N LEU A 59 -8.46 -7.83 -1.59
CA LEU A 59 -8.39 -8.93 -2.53
C LEU A 59 -9.59 -8.81 -3.50
N PRO A 60 -9.41 -9.07 -4.80
CA PRO A 60 -10.52 -9.56 -5.62
C PRO A 60 -10.98 -10.94 -5.14
#